data_AF-A0A397FXN5-F1
#
_entry.id   AF-A0A397FXN5-F1
#
_cell.length_a   1.000
_cell.length_b   1.000
_cell.length_c   1.000
_cell.angle_alpha   90.00
_cell.angle_beta   90.00
_cell.angle_gamma   90.00
#
_symmetry.space_group_name_H-M   'P 1'
#
loop_
_entity.id
_entity.type
_entity.pdbx_description
1 polymer ?
#
loop_
_entity_poly.entity_id
_entity_poly.type
_entity_poly.pdbx_seq_one_letter_code
_entity_poly.pdbx_strand_id
1 'polypeptide(L)'
;IFADLDPNVGIWTVPALNRTLVSLGMAGLPQLAFKFYGESTMDLVAATFKTVLEIAVRNECVTCCIRSYLIKELIDEMDGRCKKEAADILHNRKLFDLTLDTPEYNIILEALILLDRCDEMQGILDEMAAAGVPANAKSNYLVKTKTLDRIYLHSKHLPKSKLNSDIRRNLDKKLWVKAARVGDAILAENPTPQTIAHVLEAYVAANQLDKVDAIVKSMQTAQWPVPTLGGIMFLLKHFCRREVRADDGKQVIVDVDRAFAVYKASKVQGLTIFHPKMLYPVVMQLGEWEAAVDLFLGSLRADATNPPHLAMRTTKVVRTEAFHDVVRVCAKMRQYDAMSQVVHAMVVAYGHEVYPTVFKSMWFDPVRYSFHGLNGVTDKNRSDLLDSFAAAIVSCLQYVEYFDPLS
;
A
#
# COMPACT_ATOMS: atom_id res chain seq x y z
N ILE A 1 -13.73 11.78 19.18
CA ILE A 1 -13.03 10.61 19.76
C ILE A 1 -11.92 11.05 20.71
N PHE A 2 -10.78 11.62 20.26
CA PHE A 2 -9.71 12.01 21.21
C PHE A 2 -10.06 13.19 22.14
N ALA A 3 -10.91 14.11 21.68
CA ALA A 3 -11.36 15.26 22.49
C ALA A 3 -12.37 14.88 23.60
N ASP A 4 -12.90 13.65 23.57
CA ASP A 4 -13.94 13.17 24.49
C ASP A 4 -13.36 12.25 25.59
N LEU A 5 -12.03 12.04 25.61
CA LEU A 5 -11.32 11.21 26.57
C LEU A 5 -10.83 12.07 27.75
N ASP A 6 -11.51 11.98 28.89
CA ASP A 6 -11.11 12.63 30.13
C ASP A 6 -10.28 11.65 30.99
N PRO A 7 -9.01 11.99 31.33
CA PRO A 7 -8.16 11.15 32.17
C PRO A 7 -8.68 10.97 33.60
N ASN A 8 -9.64 11.78 34.04
CA ASN A 8 -10.27 11.71 35.36
C ASN A 8 -11.63 11.00 35.39
N VAL A 9 -12.21 10.66 34.22
CA VAL A 9 -13.53 10.04 34.12
C VAL A 9 -13.40 8.58 33.67
N GLY A 10 -13.54 7.65 34.61
CA GLY A 10 -13.55 6.20 34.37
C GLY A 10 -12.52 5.42 35.19
N ILE A 11 -12.63 4.09 35.19
CA ILE A 11 -11.65 3.19 35.81
C ILE A 11 -10.50 2.98 34.82
N TRP A 12 -9.44 3.76 34.97
CA TRP A 12 -8.21 3.58 34.19
C TRP A 12 -7.41 2.39 34.74
N THR A 13 -7.11 1.44 33.85
CA THR A 13 -6.15 0.38 34.14
C THR A 13 -4.82 0.71 33.45
N VAL A 14 -3.70 0.28 34.05
CA VAL A 14 -2.35 0.49 33.48
C VAL A 14 -2.27 0.09 31.99
N PRO A 15 -2.84 -1.06 31.54
CA PRO A 15 -2.83 -1.42 30.12
C PRO A 15 -3.74 -0.55 29.23
N ALA A 16 -4.83 0.00 29.76
CA ALA A 16 -5.69 0.91 29.02
C ALA A 16 -5.02 2.28 28.85
N LEU A 17 -4.44 2.81 29.94
CA LEU A 17 -3.66 4.04 29.93
C LEU A 17 -2.50 3.94 28.94
N ASN A 18 -1.67 2.90 29.04
CA ASN A 18 -0.52 2.72 28.15
C ASN A 18 -0.92 2.57 26.68
N ARG A 19 -2.04 1.89 26.37
CA ARG A 19 -2.54 1.82 24.98
C ARG A 19 -3.00 3.18 24.46
N THR A 20 -3.65 3.99 25.28
CA THR A 20 -4.05 5.35 24.91
C THR A 20 -2.83 6.23 24.67
N LEU A 21 -1.85 6.19 25.57
CA LEU A 21 -0.58 6.92 25.43
C LEU A 21 0.17 6.51 24.16
N VAL A 22 0.35 5.21 23.90
CA VAL A 22 0.97 4.70 22.66
C VAL A 22 0.19 5.15 21.43
N SER A 23 -1.15 5.15 21.48
CA SER A 23 -1.98 5.58 20.35
C SER A 23 -1.80 7.07 20.04
N LEU A 24 -1.74 7.92 21.07
CA LEU A 24 -1.42 9.34 20.93
C LEU A 24 0.00 9.56 20.41
N GLY A 25 0.96 8.78 20.90
CA GLY A 25 2.32 8.76 20.38
C GLY A 25 2.41 8.29 18.92
N MET A 26 1.60 7.31 18.50
CA MET A 26 1.54 6.83 17.11
C MET A 26 0.87 7.83 16.17
N ALA A 27 -0.07 8.63 16.69
CA ALA A 27 -0.72 9.72 15.97
C ALA A 27 0.18 10.97 15.83
N GLY A 28 1.39 10.97 16.41
CA GLY A 28 2.31 12.11 16.37
C GLY A 28 1.91 13.25 17.31
N LEU A 29 1.17 12.95 18.39
CA LEU A 29 0.68 13.91 19.38
C LEU A 29 1.29 13.65 20.77
N PRO A 30 2.62 13.71 20.94
CA PRO A 30 3.29 13.37 22.22
C PRO A 30 2.90 14.32 23.36
N GLN A 31 2.70 15.61 23.06
CA GLN A 31 2.29 16.64 24.03
C GLN A 31 0.96 16.31 24.70
N LEU A 32 -0.01 15.81 23.91
CA LEU A 32 -1.29 15.38 24.45
C LEU A 32 -1.14 14.10 25.28
N ALA A 33 -0.22 13.19 24.91
CA ALA A 33 0.06 12.01 25.71
C ALA A 33 0.65 12.37 27.09
N PHE A 34 1.62 13.30 27.14
CA PHE A 34 2.22 13.74 28.40
C PHE A 34 1.25 14.51 29.28
N LYS A 35 0.45 15.40 28.69
CA LYS A 35 -0.62 16.09 29.40
C LYS A 35 -1.65 15.09 29.95
N PHE A 36 -2.05 14.11 29.15
CA PHE A 36 -3.00 13.07 29.56
C PHE A 36 -2.47 12.22 30.72
N TYR A 37 -1.17 11.89 30.71
CA TYR A 37 -0.54 11.21 31.84
C TYR A 37 -0.44 12.10 33.08
N GLY A 38 -0.02 13.36 32.93
CA GLY A 38 0.10 14.31 34.05
C GLY A 38 -1.23 14.69 34.70
N GLU A 39 -2.33 14.61 33.95
CA GLU A 39 -3.69 14.78 34.46
C GLU A 39 -4.30 13.46 35.01
N SER A 40 -3.63 12.32 34.82
CA SER A 40 -4.08 11.03 35.36
C SER A 40 -3.66 10.88 36.82
N THR A 41 -4.52 10.25 37.63
CA THR A 41 -4.25 9.94 39.04
C THR A 41 -3.48 8.62 39.23
N MET A 42 -2.93 8.06 38.14
CA MET A 42 -2.26 6.76 38.15
C MET A 42 -0.80 6.88 38.59
N ASP A 43 -0.37 5.98 39.47
CA ASP A 43 1.03 5.88 39.88
C ASP A 43 1.94 5.49 38.71
N LEU A 44 3.18 6.02 38.73
CA LEU A 44 4.20 5.67 37.75
C LEU A 44 4.70 4.25 38.00
N VAL A 45 4.24 3.30 37.18
CA VAL A 45 4.74 1.92 37.16
C VAL A 45 5.75 1.75 36.01
N ALA A 46 6.68 0.81 36.12
CA ALA A 46 7.73 0.54 35.12
C ALA A 46 7.20 0.44 33.67
N ALA A 47 6.06 -0.21 33.46
CA ALA A 47 5.43 -0.31 32.13
C ALA A 47 4.92 1.04 31.58
N THR A 48 4.43 1.91 32.45
CA THR A 48 3.98 3.27 32.10
C THR A 48 5.19 4.19 31.87
N PHE A 49 6.21 4.10 32.71
CA PHE A 49 7.50 4.78 32.51
C PHE A 49 8.11 4.44 31.16
N LYS A 50 8.18 3.14 30.83
CA LYS A 50 8.59 2.65 29.52
C LYS A 50 7.80 3.29 28.38
N THR A 51 6.48 3.30 28.50
CA THR A 51 5.57 3.82 27.47
C THR A 51 5.77 5.32 27.25
N VAL A 52 5.83 6.10 28.33
CA VAL A 52 6.01 7.56 28.27
C VAL A 52 7.39 7.91 27.69
N LEU A 53 8.44 7.21 28.13
CA LEU A 53 9.80 7.40 27.63
C LEU A 53 9.93 6.96 26.16
N GLU A 54 9.30 5.85 25.77
CA GLU A 54 9.24 5.39 24.38
C GLU A 54 8.51 6.40 23.49
N ILE A 55 7.43 7.02 23.96
CA ILE A 55 6.73 8.07 23.19
C ILE A 55 7.63 9.28 22.98
N ALA A 56 8.40 9.68 24.00
CA ALA A 56 9.37 10.78 23.91
C ALA A 56 10.49 10.46 22.90
N VAL A 57 11.05 9.25 22.99
CA VAL A 57 12.12 8.71 22.13
C VAL A 57 11.64 8.49 20.68
N ARG A 58 10.41 7.99 20.50
CA ARG A 58 9.84 7.61 19.20
C ARG A 58 9.36 8.81 18.39
N ASN A 59 8.94 9.89 19.05
CA ASN A 59 8.39 11.08 18.39
C ASN A 59 9.42 12.18 18.15
N GLU A 60 10.71 11.86 18.20
CA GLU A 60 11.75 12.69 17.60
C GLU A 60 11.48 12.94 16.11
N CYS A 61 10.75 14.02 15.80
CA CYS A 61 10.25 14.39 14.48
C CYS A 61 9.05 13.59 13.93
N VAL A 62 7.84 13.89 14.38
CA VAL A 62 6.71 13.92 13.41
C VAL A 62 6.61 15.28 12.70
N THR A 63 7.17 16.35 13.29
CA THR A 63 7.24 17.67 12.64
C THR A 63 8.33 17.80 11.57
N CYS A 64 9.40 17.00 11.53
CA CYS A 64 10.33 17.02 10.37
C CYS A 64 9.93 16.12 9.20
N CYS A 65 8.98 15.18 9.35
CA CYS A 65 8.58 14.31 8.24
C CYS A 65 7.26 14.73 7.57
N ILE A 66 6.52 15.68 8.14
CA ILE A 66 5.31 16.25 7.52
C ILE A 66 5.55 17.73 7.21
N ARG A 67 5.64 18.04 5.91
CA ARG A 67 5.59 19.37 5.27
C ARG A 67 6.81 20.30 5.43
N SER A 68 7.67 20.24 4.41
CA SER A 68 7.84 21.33 3.43
C SER A 68 7.06 22.63 3.73
N TYR A 69 7.80 23.70 4.03
CA TYR A 69 7.41 25.13 4.11
C TYR A 69 6.57 25.61 5.31
N LEU A 70 7.08 26.71 5.90
CA LEU A 70 6.55 27.63 6.93
C LEU A 70 6.88 27.32 8.41
N ILE A 71 7.68 28.26 8.98
CA ILE A 71 7.95 28.56 10.40
C ILE A 71 9.07 27.72 11.05
N LYS A 72 10.30 28.25 10.99
CA LYS A 72 11.53 27.69 11.59
C LYS A 72 11.60 27.90 13.12
N GLU A 73 11.08 29.01 13.63
CA GLU A 73 11.17 29.38 15.05
C GLU A 73 10.28 28.53 15.98
N LEU A 74 9.09 28.12 15.54
CA LEU A 74 8.19 27.24 16.31
C LEU A 74 8.71 25.80 16.40
N ILE A 75 9.53 25.37 15.45
CA ILE A 75 10.11 24.01 15.40
C ILE A 75 11.21 23.86 16.44
N ASP A 76 12.09 24.87 16.59
CA ASP A 76 13.16 24.86 17.60
C ASP A 76 12.59 24.89 19.03
N GLU A 77 11.49 25.60 19.25
CA GLU A 77 10.81 25.70 20.55
C GLU A 77 10.02 24.43 20.95
N MET A 78 9.62 23.60 19.97
CA MET A 78 8.97 22.31 20.20
C MET A 78 9.98 21.15 20.33
N ASP A 79 11.09 21.18 19.59
CA ASP A 79 12.20 20.23 19.71
C ASP A 79 12.85 20.31 21.11
N GLY A 80 13.03 21.53 21.62
CA GLY A 80 13.55 21.76 22.98
C GLY A 80 12.64 21.24 24.10
N ARG A 81 11.31 21.17 23.89
CA ARG A 81 10.35 20.72 24.92
C ARG A 81 10.32 19.20 25.10
N CYS A 82 10.30 18.43 24.01
CA CYS A 82 10.27 16.96 24.10
C CYS A 82 11.57 16.38 24.66
N LYS A 83 12.72 16.98 24.31
CA LYS A 83 14.03 16.63 24.89
C LYS A 83 14.10 16.98 26.38
N LYS A 84 13.53 18.13 26.78
CA LYS A 84 13.45 18.54 28.18
C LYS A 84 12.57 17.59 29.00
N GLU A 85 11.40 17.22 28.51
CA GLU A 85 10.50 16.27 29.18
C GLU A 85 11.15 14.88 29.32
N ALA A 86 11.81 14.38 28.26
CA ALA A 86 12.59 13.15 28.34
C ALA A 86 13.72 13.23 29.37
N ALA A 87 14.45 14.35 29.43
CA ALA A 87 15.50 14.58 30.41
C ALA A 87 14.96 14.65 31.85
N ASP A 88 13.82 15.33 32.05
CA ASP A 88 13.15 15.45 33.34
C ASP A 88 12.63 14.08 33.82
N ILE A 89 12.06 13.27 32.92
CA ILE A 89 11.63 11.89 33.21
C ILE A 89 12.84 11.03 33.61
N LEU A 90 13.96 11.13 32.89
CA LEU A 90 15.17 10.38 33.21
C LEU A 90 15.82 10.83 34.52
N HIS A 91 15.76 12.12 34.85
CA HIS A 91 16.29 12.64 36.12
C HIS A 91 15.43 12.19 37.30
N ASN A 92 14.11 12.31 37.16
CA ASN A 92 13.16 11.99 38.22
C ASN A 92 12.98 10.49 38.42
N ARG A 93 13.40 9.63 37.47
CA ARG A 93 13.30 8.16 37.62
C ARG A 93 13.95 7.63 38.90
N LYS A 94 15.02 8.28 39.37
CA LYS A 94 15.74 7.89 40.60
C LYS A 94 14.96 8.18 41.89
N LEU A 95 13.92 9.01 41.80
CA LEU A 95 13.03 9.33 42.92
C LEU A 95 11.92 8.29 43.08
N PHE A 96 11.72 7.44 42.08
CA PHE A 96 10.72 6.38 42.08
C PHE A 96 11.41 5.03 42.28
N ASP A 97 10.93 4.23 43.22
CA ASP A 97 11.48 2.90 43.52
C ASP A 97 11.01 1.88 42.47
N LEU A 98 11.49 2.04 41.23
CA LEU A 98 11.07 1.27 40.06
C LEU A 98 11.93 0.02 39.87
N THR A 99 11.27 -1.13 39.69
CA THR A 99 11.92 -2.37 39.24
C THR A 99 11.94 -2.40 37.72
N LEU A 100 13.13 -2.30 37.13
CA LEU A 100 13.33 -2.22 35.67
C LEU A 100 13.90 -3.54 35.11
N ASP A 101 13.40 -3.97 33.96
CA ASP A 101 13.92 -5.11 33.20
C ASP A 101 14.87 -4.69 32.06
N THR A 102 15.50 -5.66 31.41
CA THR A 102 16.49 -5.42 30.35
C THR A 102 15.92 -4.57 29.18
N PRO A 103 14.71 -4.83 28.64
CA PRO A 103 14.02 -3.90 27.75
C PRO A 103 13.87 -2.46 28.25
N GLU A 104 13.50 -2.22 29.51
CA GLU A 104 13.39 -0.84 30.03
C GLU A 104 14.74 -0.13 30.11
N TYR A 105 15.78 -0.82 30.58
CA TYR A 105 17.14 -0.26 30.58
C TYR A 105 17.65 0.06 29.16
N ASN A 106 17.28 -0.74 28.16
CA ASN A 106 17.62 -0.44 26.78
C ASN A 106 16.98 0.86 26.30
N ILE A 107 15.73 1.15 26.69
CA ILE A 107 15.05 2.40 26.31
C ILE A 107 15.71 3.61 27.00
N ILE A 108 16.19 3.44 28.24
CA ILE A 108 16.99 4.47 28.92
C ILE A 108 18.30 4.75 28.15
N LEU A 109 19.00 3.71 27.70
CA LEU A 109 20.21 3.86 26.88
C LEU A 109 19.91 4.56 25.55
N GLU A 110 18.77 4.25 24.91
CA GLU A 110 18.33 4.94 23.69
C GLU A 110 18.04 6.42 23.97
N ALA A 111 17.31 6.73 25.04
CA ALA A 111 17.00 8.10 25.43
C ALA A 111 18.26 8.92 25.76
N LEU A 112 19.29 8.32 26.36
CA LEU A 112 20.57 8.99 26.61
C LEU A 112 21.34 9.31 25.33
N ILE A 113 21.32 8.43 24.33
CA ILE A 113 21.93 8.71 23.02
C ILE A 113 21.22 9.88 22.33
N LEU A 114 19.89 9.96 22.43
CA LEU A 114 19.09 11.03 21.85
C LEU A 114 19.30 12.40 22.48
N LEU A 115 19.52 12.41 23.79
CA LEU A 115 19.86 13.63 24.53
C LEU A 115 21.35 14.00 24.43
N ASP A 116 22.13 13.26 23.64
CA ASP A 116 23.59 13.40 23.49
C ASP A 116 24.36 13.27 24.83
N ARG A 117 23.76 12.57 25.81
CA ARG A 117 24.30 12.29 27.15
C ARG A 117 24.96 10.91 27.19
N CYS A 118 25.87 10.68 26.25
CA CYS A 118 26.55 9.39 26.08
C CYS A 118 27.56 9.08 27.20
N ASP A 119 27.90 10.07 28.02
CA ASP A 119 28.76 9.96 29.20
C ASP A 119 28.09 9.17 30.34
N GLU A 120 26.77 9.26 30.46
CA GLU A 120 26.00 8.59 31.52
C GLU A 120 25.71 7.11 31.23
N MET A 121 25.88 6.66 29.98
CA MET A 121 25.51 5.30 29.56
C MET A 121 26.26 4.20 30.30
N GLN A 122 27.52 4.42 30.67
CA GLN A 122 28.29 3.44 31.42
C GLN A 122 27.74 3.27 32.84
N GLY A 123 27.31 4.36 33.47
CA GLY A 123 26.67 4.32 34.80
C GLY A 123 25.35 3.55 34.79
N ILE A 124 24.65 3.48 33.65
CA ILE A 124 23.43 2.66 33.51
C ILE A 124 23.76 1.17 33.42
N LEU A 125 24.86 0.78 32.76
CA LEU A 125 25.30 -0.61 32.76
C LEU A 125 25.72 -1.07 34.17
N ASP A 126 26.34 -0.18 34.93
CA ASP A 126 26.71 -0.45 36.32
C ASP A 126 25.47 -0.57 37.22
N GLU A 127 24.44 0.27 36.97
CA GLU A 127 23.12 0.18 37.61
C GLU A 127 22.41 -1.15 37.29
N MET A 128 22.42 -1.57 36.02
CA MET A 128 21.89 -2.87 35.59
C MET A 128 22.59 -4.03 36.30
N ALA A 129 23.92 -3.97 36.41
CA ALA A 129 24.71 -5.01 37.07
C ALA A 129 24.42 -5.07 38.58
N ALA A 130 24.28 -3.91 39.24
CA ALA A 130 23.91 -3.83 40.65
C ALA A 130 22.50 -4.35 40.94
N ALA A 131 21.56 -4.15 40.00
CA ALA A 131 20.20 -4.69 40.05
C ALA A 131 20.11 -6.19 39.67
N GLY A 132 21.22 -6.83 39.28
CA GLY A 132 21.25 -8.24 38.85
C GLY A 132 20.65 -8.49 37.46
N VAL A 133 20.48 -7.45 36.65
CA VAL A 133 19.90 -7.53 35.30
C VAL A 133 21.02 -7.64 34.25
N PRO A 134 21.12 -8.74 33.49
CA PRO A 134 22.19 -8.91 32.52
C PRO A 134 22.01 -7.99 31.31
N ALA A 135 23.10 -7.36 30.87
CA ALA A 135 23.16 -6.61 29.62
C ALA A 135 23.03 -7.57 28.43
N ASN A 136 22.14 -7.25 27.49
CA ASN A 136 21.93 -8.06 26.30
C ASN A 136 22.75 -7.53 25.11
N ALA A 137 22.68 -8.23 23.97
CA ALA A 137 23.39 -7.82 22.75
C ALA A 137 23.04 -6.38 22.30
N LYS A 138 21.83 -5.90 22.60
CA LYS A 138 21.36 -4.54 22.29
C LYS A 138 22.01 -3.50 23.22
N SER A 139 22.04 -3.75 24.53
CA SER A 139 22.70 -2.87 25.51
C SER A 139 24.18 -2.65 25.14
N ASN A 140 24.87 -3.75 24.81
CA ASN A 140 26.27 -3.72 24.41
C ASN A 140 26.49 -3.03 23.05
N TYR A 141 25.55 -3.17 22.11
CA TYR A 141 25.60 -2.48 20.82
C TYR A 141 25.46 -0.97 21.00
N LEU A 142 24.42 -0.52 21.72
CA LEU A 142 24.12 0.90 21.94
C LEU A 142 25.29 1.64 22.61
N VAL A 143 25.92 1.03 23.61
CA VAL A 143 27.07 1.61 24.33
C VAL A 143 28.31 1.67 23.44
N LYS A 144 28.50 0.69 22.55
CA LYS A 144 29.65 0.63 21.65
C LYS A 144 29.53 1.59 20.47
N THR A 145 28.35 1.70 19.87
CA THR A 145 28.15 2.54 18.68
C THR A 145 27.83 3.98 19.06
N LYS A 146 27.21 4.22 20.23
CA LYS A 146 26.72 5.54 20.67
C LYS A 146 25.85 6.23 19.61
N THR A 147 25.24 5.44 18.74
CA THR A 147 24.36 5.88 17.66
C THR A 147 23.10 5.07 17.70
N LEU A 148 21.98 5.76 17.54
CA LEU A 148 20.71 5.12 17.23
C LEU A 148 20.64 4.89 15.73
N ASP A 149 21.34 3.86 15.27
CA ASP A 149 21.00 3.31 13.97
C ASP A 149 19.52 2.89 14.02
N ARG A 150 18.72 3.44 13.10
CA ARG A 150 17.25 3.28 12.97
C ARG A 150 16.78 1.80 12.99
N ILE A 151 16.81 1.16 14.16
CA ILE A 151 16.49 -0.26 14.35
C ILE A 151 15.10 -0.44 14.98
N TYR A 152 14.40 0.63 15.40
CA TYR A 152 13.05 0.52 15.99
C TYR A 152 12.01 1.41 15.31
N LEU A 153 11.77 1.14 14.03
CA LEU A 153 10.39 1.10 13.51
C LEU A 153 10.13 -0.37 13.23
N HIS A 154 9.14 -0.97 13.88
CA HIS A 154 8.65 -2.30 13.52
C HIS A 154 8.17 -2.30 12.06
N SER A 155 9.11 -2.56 11.17
CA SER A 155 8.91 -2.92 9.78
C SER A 155 10.14 -3.73 9.40
N LYS A 156 9.91 -4.95 8.96
CA LYS A 156 10.89 -5.89 8.44
C LYS A 156 11.93 -5.17 7.57
N HIS A 157 13.12 -4.91 8.10
CA HIS A 157 14.26 -4.47 7.29
C HIS A 157 15.39 -5.47 7.44
N LEU A 158 15.41 -6.40 6.47
CA LEU A 158 16.60 -7.14 6.08
C LEU A 158 17.80 -6.19 5.90
N PRO A 159 19.05 -6.70 6.00
CA PRO A 159 20.26 -5.92 5.76
C PRO A 159 20.13 -5.11 4.46
N LYS A 160 20.21 -3.78 4.55
CA LYS A 160 20.21 -2.92 3.36
C LYS A 160 21.53 -3.14 2.64
N SER A 161 21.51 -3.89 1.54
CA SER A 161 22.68 -3.95 0.65
C SER A 161 23.06 -2.51 0.24
N LYS A 162 24.35 -2.19 0.21
CA LYS A 162 24.86 -0.88 -0.20
C LYS A 162 24.29 -0.46 -1.57
N LEU A 163 24.10 -1.44 -2.46
CA LEU A 163 23.47 -1.26 -3.77
C LEU A 163 22.01 -0.78 -3.69
N ASN A 164 21.24 -1.25 -2.71
CA ASN A 164 19.84 -0.83 -2.52
C ASN A 164 19.72 0.64 -2.08
N SER A 165 20.65 1.13 -1.27
CA SER A 165 20.72 2.56 -0.95
C SER A 165 21.22 3.39 -2.13
N ASP A 166 22.16 2.86 -2.91
CA ASP A 166 22.76 3.55 -4.05
C ASP A 166 21.77 3.74 -5.20
N ILE A 167 20.94 2.73 -5.51
CA ILE A 167 19.92 2.86 -6.56
C ILE A 167 18.90 3.94 -6.21
N ARG A 168 18.42 3.98 -4.96
CA ARG A 168 17.45 4.99 -4.51
C ARG A 168 18.04 6.39 -4.55
N ARG A 169 19.27 6.56 -4.05
CA ARG A 169 19.98 7.86 -4.12
C ARG A 169 20.18 8.32 -5.57
N ASN A 170 20.46 7.42 -6.50
CA ASN A 170 20.64 7.76 -7.91
C ASN A 170 19.30 8.12 -8.59
N LEU A 171 18.20 7.45 -8.22
CA LEU A 171 16.85 7.81 -8.66
C LEU A 171 16.45 9.20 -8.15
N ASP A 172 16.67 9.49 -6.86
CA ASP A 172 16.37 10.79 -6.25
C ASP A 172 17.15 11.93 -6.92
N LYS A 173 18.40 11.67 -7.29
CA LYS A 173 19.27 12.62 -8.01
C LYS A 173 19.01 12.67 -9.52
N LYS A 174 18.02 11.93 -10.03
CA LYS A 174 17.68 11.83 -11.46
C LYS A 174 18.85 11.36 -12.34
N LEU A 175 19.75 10.55 -11.78
CA LEU A 175 20.92 9.99 -12.48
C LEU A 175 20.56 8.64 -13.11
N TRP A 176 19.67 8.67 -14.12
CA TRP A 176 19.01 7.49 -14.68
C TRP A 176 19.97 6.41 -15.20
N VAL A 177 20.99 6.80 -15.98
CA VAL A 177 21.97 5.85 -16.53
C VAL A 177 22.80 5.19 -15.44
N LYS A 178 23.14 5.93 -14.37
CA LYS A 178 23.87 5.38 -13.21
C LYS A 178 22.97 4.48 -12.38
N ALA A 179 21.70 4.84 -12.19
CA ALA A 179 20.71 4.01 -11.52
C ALA A 179 20.51 2.67 -12.25
N ALA A 180 20.42 2.68 -13.59
CA ALA A 180 20.29 1.47 -14.39
C ALA A 180 21.50 0.53 -14.25
N ARG A 181 22.73 1.08 -14.20
CA ARG A 181 23.95 0.28 -13.95
C ARG A 181 23.96 -0.36 -12.56
N VAL A 182 23.47 0.36 -11.54
CA VAL A 182 23.32 -0.21 -10.20
C VAL A 182 22.23 -1.30 -10.20
N GLY A 183 21.17 -1.12 -10.99
CA GLY A 183 20.15 -2.15 -11.23
C GLY A 183 20.74 -3.43 -11.84
N ASP A 184 21.61 -3.30 -12.84
CA ASP A 184 22.32 -4.45 -13.44
C ASP A 184 23.17 -5.19 -12.40
N ALA A 185 23.88 -4.47 -11.52
CA ALA A 185 24.66 -5.06 -10.45
C ALA A 185 23.79 -5.79 -9.41
N ILE A 186 22.62 -5.23 -9.06
CA ILE A 186 21.66 -5.87 -8.14
C ILE A 186 21.14 -7.19 -8.73
N LEU A 187 20.79 -7.21 -10.02
CA LEU A 187 20.29 -8.40 -10.70
C LEU A 187 21.38 -9.47 -10.87
N ALA A 188 22.65 -9.07 -10.98
CA ALA A 188 23.78 -10.00 -11.02
C ALA A 188 24.00 -10.71 -9.68
N GLU A 189 23.80 -10.02 -8.54
CA GLU A 189 23.91 -10.62 -7.20
C GLU A 189 22.69 -11.47 -6.85
N ASN A 190 21.50 -11.01 -7.20
CA ASN A 190 20.24 -11.70 -6.95
C ASN A 190 19.26 -11.48 -8.11
N PRO A 191 18.92 -12.53 -8.88
CA PRO A 191 17.99 -12.44 -10.00
C PRO A 191 16.57 -12.02 -9.62
N THR A 192 16.15 -12.25 -8.35
CA THR A 192 14.81 -11.93 -7.85
C THR A 192 14.87 -11.04 -6.60
N PRO A 193 15.37 -9.80 -6.71
CA PRO A 193 15.61 -8.94 -5.55
C PRO A 193 14.30 -8.34 -5.02
N GLN A 194 14.19 -8.16 -3.70
CA GLN A 194 13.04 -7.46 -3.10
C GLN A 194 12.93 -5.99 -3.56
N THR A 195 14.04 -5.39 -3.99
CA THR A 195 14.13 -4.01 -4.49
C THR A 195 13.85 -3.89 -5.98
N ILE A 196 13.33 -4.93 -6.63
CA ILE A 196 13.01 -4.97 -8.07
C ILE A 196 12.18 -3.76 -8.54
N ALA A 197 11.31 -3.20 -7.70
CA ALA A 197 10.55 -2.01 -8.03
C ALA A 197 11.45 -0.81 -8.41
N HIS A 198 12.52 -0.57 -7.64
CA HIS A 198 13.46 0.53 -7.93
C HIS A 198 14.34 0.21 -9.15
N VAL A 199 14.64 -1.07 -9.40
CA VAL A 199 15.38 -1.51 -10.60
C VAL A 199 14.54 -1.27 -11.86
N LEU A 200 13.26 -1.65 -11.82
CA LEU A 200 12.30 -1.38 -12.90
C LEU A 200 12.12 0.11 -13.14
N GLU A 201 12.00 0.91 -12.07
CA GLU A 201 11.93 2.38 -12.15
C GLU A 201 13.18 2.96 -12.83
N ALA A 202 14.37 2.47 -12.48
CA ALA A 202 15.62 2.91 -13.10
C ALA A 202 15.69 2.58 -14.59
N TYR A 203 15.26 1.39 -15.02
CA TYR A 203 15.25 1.02 -16.44
C TYR A 203 14.21 1.80 -17.23
N VAL A 204 13.02 2.00 -16.69
CA VAL A 204 11.99 2.84 -17.31
C VAL A 204 12.49 4.28 -17.46
N ALA A 205 13.06 4.87 -16.40
CA ALA A 205 13.58 6.23 -16.44
C ALA A 205 14.79 6.41 -17.38
N ALA A 206 15.58 5.35 -17.58
CA ALA A 206 16.69 5.32 -18.54
C ALA A 206 16.27 4.93 -19.97
N ASN A 207 14.97 4.73 -20.23
CA ASN A 207 14.42 4.26 -21.49
C ASN A 207 15.00 2.90 -21.98
N GLN A 208 15.37 2.03 -21.05
CA GLN A 208 15.89 0.67 -21.32
C GLN A 208 14.75 -0.36 -21.26
N LEU A 209 13.77 -0.19 -22.14
CA LEU A 209 12.54 -1.00 -22.11
C LEU A 209 12.78 -2.49 -22.45
N ASP A 210 13.78 -2.81 -23.25
CA ASP A 210 14.13 -4.21 -23.57
C ASP A 210 14.48 -5.03 -22.32
N LYS A 211 15.13 -4.40 -21.33
CA LYS A 211 15.45 -5.03 -20.05
C LYS A 211 14.21 -5.24 -19.20
N VAL A 212 13.27 -4.29 -19.24
CA VAL A 212 11.97 -4.43 -18.56
C VAL A 212 11.20 -5.59 -19.17
N ASP A 213 11.15 -5.67 -20.50
CA ASP A 213 10.46 -6.73 -21.24
C ASP A 213 11.05 -8.12 -20.92
N ALA A 214 12.39 -8.23 -20.81
CA ALA A 214 13.06 -9.46 -20.39
C ALA A 214 12.67 -9.90 -18.96
N ILE A 215 12.60 -8.94 -18.02
CA ILE A 215 12.19 -9.21 -16.63
C ILE A 215 10.73 -9.64 -16.56
N VAL A 216 9.84 -8.93 -17.28
CA VAL A 216 8.41 -9.28 -17.34
C VAL A 216 8.21 -10.67 -17.94
N LYS A 217 8.96 -11.02 -19.00
CA LYS A 217 8.94 -12.38 -19.59
C LYS A 217 9.42 -13.45 -18.62
N SER A 218 10.44 -13.15 -17.81
CA SER A 218 10.87 -14.04 -16.73
C SER A 218 9.74 -14.25 -15.70
N MET A 219 9.05 -13.18 -15.28
CA MET A 219 7.90 -13.27 -14.36
C MET A 219 6.68 -14.00 -14.96
N GLN A 220 6.57 -14.11 -16.29
CA GLN A 220 5.52 -14.90 -16.94
C GLN A 220 5.83 -16.40 -16.98
N THR A 221 7.09 -16.80 -16.80
CA THR A 221 7.52 -18.20 -16.98
C THR A 221 7.95 -18.86 -15.67
N ALA A 222 8.44 -18.08 -14.71
CA ALA A 222 8.89 -18.57 -13.41
C ALA A 222 8.14 -17.89 -12.27
N GLN A 223 7.77 -18.64 -11.24
CA GLN A 223 7.21 -18.10 -10.00
C GLN A 223 8.34 -17.55 -9.13
N TRP A 224 8.28 -16.27 -8.77
CA TRP A 224 9.31 -15.63 -7.97
C TRP A 224 9.04 -15.84 -6.47
N PRO A 225 10.11 -16.00 -5.65
CA PRO A 225 9.98 -16.34 -4.23
C PRO A 225 9.43 -15.22 -3.34
N VAL A 226 9.39 -13.97 -3.82
CA VAL A 226 8.82 -12.83 -3.08
C VAL A 226 7.82 -12.09 -3.96
N PRO A 227 6.58 -11.82 -3.49
CA PRO A 227 5.56 -11.16 -4.28
C PRO A 227 6.00 -9.74 -4.69
N THR A 228 6.15 -9.52 -5.99
CA THR A 228 6.70 -8.30 -6.62
C THR A 228 5.64 -7.20 -6.79
N LEU A 229 4.62 -7.16 -5.94
CA LEU A 229 3.44 -6.30 -6.09
C LEU A 229 3.81 -4.84 -6.38
N GLY A 230 4.80 -4.28 -5.67
CA GLY A 230 5.25 -2.91 -5.89
C GLY A 230 5.81 -2.66 -7.30
N GLY A 231 6.59 -3.60 -7.84
CA GLY A 231 7.16 -3.51 -9.19
C GLY A 231 6.11 -3.69 -10.28
N ILE A 232 5.23 -4.67 -10.13
CA ILE A 232 4.12 -4.89 -11.08
C ILE A 232 3.18 -3.69 -11.09
N MET A 233 2.78 -3.17 -9.93
CA MET A 233 1.91 -1.99 -9.84
C MET A 233 2.58 -0.74 -10.42
N PHE A 234 3.89 -0.58 -10.26
CA PHE A 234 4.65 0.49 -10.90
C PHE A 234 4.57 0.39 -12.43
N LEU A 235 4.89 -0.77 -13.00
CA LEU A 235 4.86 -0.98 -14.45
C LEU A 235 3.45 -0.82 -15.03
N LEU A 236 2.44 -1.36 -14.36
CA LEU A 236 1.05 -1.16 -14.76
C LEU A 236 0.69 0.33 -14.78
N LYS A 237 1.05 1.10 -13.75
CA LYS A 237 0.76 2.54 -13.71
C LYS A 237 1.48 3.30 -14.82
N HIS A 238 2.69 2.87 -15.16
CA HIS A 238 3.48 3.46 -16.22
C HIS A 238 2.89 3.17 -17.61
N PHE A 239 2.69 1.91 -17.97
CA PHE A 239 2.22 1.52 -19.30
C PHE A 239 0.73 1.79 -19.54
N CYS A 240 -0.10 1.80 -18.49
CA CYS A 240 -1.50 2.21 -18.60
C CYS A 240 -1.70 3.74 -18.58
N ARG A 241 -0.61 4.55 -18.59
CA ARG A 241 -0.71 6.00 -18.66
C ARG A 241 -1.38 6.38 -19.98
N ARG A 242 -2.31 7.34 -19.88
CA ARG A 242 -2.99 7.91 -21.04
C ARG A 242 -2.21 9.12 -21.52
N GLU A 243 -1.89 9.13 -22.81
CA GLU A 243 -1.34 10.29 -23.49
C GLU A 243 -2.37 10.85 -24.47
N VAL A 244 -2.34 12.16 -24.66
CA VAL A 244 -3.22 12.83 -25.61
C VAL A 244 -2.61 12.64 -26.99
N ARG A 245 -3.31 11.92 -27.86
CA ARG A 245 -2.88 11.75 -29.25
C ARG A 245 -2.83 13.11 -29.93
N ALA A 246 -1.69 13.44 -30.54
CA ALA A 246 -1.46 14.74 -31.17
C ALA A 246 -2.46 15.03 -32.31
N ASP A 247 -2.94 13.98 -32.97
CA ASP A 247 -3.78 14.06 -34.16
C ASP A 247 -5.26 14.42 -33.83
N ASP A 248 -5.82 13.79 -32.80
CA ASP A 248 -7.27 13.78 -32.53
C ASP A 248 -7.65 14.38 -31.16
N GLY A 249 -6.67 14.72 -30.32
CA GLY A 249 -6.88 15.17 -28.94
C GLY A 249 -7.48 14.11 -28.00
N LYS A 250 -7.68 12.87 -28.48
CA LYS A 250 -8.21 11.76 -27.67
C LYS A 250 -7.11 11.18 -26.78
N GLN A 251 -7.47 10.86 -25.53
CA GLN A 251 -6.60 10.13 -24.62
C GLN A 251 -6.49 8.66 -25.02
N VAL A 252 -5.30 8.22 -25.39
CA VAL A 252 -5.01 6.84 -25.79
C VAL A 252 -3.94 6.26 -24.86
N ILE A 253 -4.01 4.97 -24.57
CA ILE A 253 -2.96 4.26 -23.83
C ILE A 253 -1.79 4.02 -24.77
N VAL A 254 -0.58 4.34 -24.30
CA VAL A 254 0.64 4.35 -25.11
C VAL A 254 1.13 2.93 -25.44
N ASP A 255 1.26 2.08 -24.44
CA ASP A 255 1.89 0.75 -24.58
C ASP A 255 0.95 -0.37 -24.13
N VAL A 256 -0.07 -0.64 -24.96
CA VAL A 256 -1.13 -1.61 -24.68
C VAL A 256 -0.57 -3.04 -24.52
N ASP A 257 0.33 -3.46 -25.42
CA ASP A 257 0.91 -4.82 -25.41
C ASP A 257 1.78 -5.07 -24.18
N ARG A 258 2.59 -4.08 -23.77
CA ARG A 258 3.43 -4.19 -22.57
C ARG A 258 2.59 -4.19 -21.30
N ALA A 259 1.56 -3.35 -21.22
CA ALA A 259 0.63 -3.37 -20.09
C ALA A 259 -0.03 -4.75 -19.93
N PHE A 260 -0.41 -5.38 -21.05
CA PHE A 260 -0.99 -6.72 -21.03
C PHE A 260 0.03 -7.82 -20.68
N ALA A 261 1.27 -7.70 -21.14
CA ALA A 261 2.35 -8.59 -20.73
C ALA A 261 2.59 -8.54 -19.21
N VAL A 262 2.56 -7.35 -18.61
CA VAL A 262 2.69 -7.18 -17.15
C VAL A 262 1.49 -7.78 -16.41
N TYR A 263 0.28 -7.68 -16.97
CA TYR A 263 -0.90 -8.37 -16.43
C TYR A 263 -0.75 -9.90 -16.46
N LYS A 264 -0.26 -10.49 -17.56
CA LYS A 264 0.02 -11.93 -17.62
C LYS A 264 1.05 -12.35 -16.57
N ALA A 265 2.08 -11.54 -16.36
CA ALA A 265 3.06 -11.78 -15.30
C ALA A 265 2.42 -11.79 -13.91
N SER A 266 1.53 -10.83 -13.61
CA SER A 266 0.88 -10.78 -12.29
C SER A 266 0.07 -12.03 -11.97
N LYS A 267 -0.55 -12.65 -12.98
CA LYS A 267 -1.30 -13.90 -12.83
C LYS A 267 -0.40 -15.09 -12.47
N VAL A 268 0.73 -15.24 -13.15
CA VAL A 268 1.70 -16.31 -12.85
C VAL A 268 2.30 -16.14 -11.46
N GLN A 269 2.47 -14.90 -11.01
CA GLN A 269 2.93 -14.60 -9.64
C GLN A 269 1.84 -14.76 -8.57
N GLY A 270 0.60 -15.13 -8.93
CA GLY A 270 -0.51 -15.28 -7.99
C GLY A 270 -0.96 -13.96 -7.34
N LEU A 271 -0.78 -12.83 -8.03
CA LEU A 271 -1.09 -11.51 -7.49
C LEU A 271 -2.49 -11.06 -7.90
N THR A 272 -3.31 -10.73 -6.90
CA THR A 272 -4.65 -10.15 -7.12
C THR A 272 -4.55 -8.63 -7.28
N ILE A 273 -5.05 -8.10 -8.39
CA ILE A 273 -5.14 -6.66 -8.66
C ILE A 273 -6.51 -6.17 -8.18
N PHE A 274 -6.56 -5.47 -7.05
CA PHE A 274 -7.81 -5.00 -6.43
C PHE A 274 -8.49 -3.83 -7.16
N HIS A 275 -7.75 -3.10 -7.99
CA HIS A 275 -8.28 -1.96 -8.76
C HIS A 275 -7.94 -2.07 -10.26
N PRO A 276 -8.61 -2.96 -11.00
CA PRO A 276 -8.30 -3.22 -12.41
C PRO A 276 -8.81 -2.14 -13.38
N LYS A 277 -9.34 -1.01 -12.90
CA LYS A 277 -9.89 0.07 -13.75
C LYS A 277 -8.94 0.53 -14.86
N MET A 278 -7.65 0.57 -14.56
CA MET A 278 -6.60 0.93 -15.52
C MET A 278 -6.37 -0.12 -16.63
N LEU A 279 -6.74 -1.38 -16.39
CA LEU A 279 -6.56 -2.50 -17.32
C LEU A 279 -7.74 -2.70 -18.26
N TYR A 280 -8.97 -2.31 -17.88
CA TYR A 280 -10.14 -2.49 -18.75
C TYR A 280 -10.00 -1.83 -20.13
N PRO A 281 -9.46 -0.61 -20.27
CA PRO A 281 -9.23 -0.04 -21.60
C PRO A 281 -8.16 -0.80 -22.40
N VAL A 282 -7.16 -1.41 -21.73
CA VAL A 282 -6.10 -2.21 -22.37
C VAL A 282 -6.69 -3.48 -22.98
N VAL A 283 -7.43 -4.26 -22.17
CA VAL A 283 -8.07 -5.50 -22.66
C VAL A 283 -9.16 -5.21 -23.69
N MET A 284 -9.84 -4.07 -23.60
CA MET A 284 -10.81 -3.63 -24.61
C MET A 284 -10.14 -3.30 -25.96
N GLN A 285 -8.93 -2.71 -25.96
CA GLN A 285 -8.19 -2.42 -27.18
C GLN A 285 -7.59 -3.68 -27.82
N LEU A 286 -7.15 -4.65 -27.01
CA LEU A 286 -6.62 -5.93 -27.50
C LEU A 286 -7.71 -6.94 -27.87
N GLY A 287 -8.95 -6.73 -27.41
CA GLY A 287 -10.04 -7.70 -27.57
C GLY A 287 -9.93 -8.92 -26.65
N GLU A 288 -9.16 -8.82 -25.57
CA GLU A 288 -8.86 -9.94 -24.66
C GLU A 288 -9.98 -10.10 -23.62
N TRP A 289 -11.10 -10.68 -24.05
CA TRP A 289 -12.31 -10.82 -23.22
C TRP A 289 -12.13 -11.76 -22.02
N GLU A 290 -11.37 -12.86 -22.18
CA GLU A 290 -11.10 -13.82 -21.09
C GLU A 290 -10.39 -13.12 -19.91
N ALA A 291 -9.42 -12.26 -20.24
CA ALA A 291 -8.70 -11.47 -19.25
C ALA A 291 -9.62 -10.46 -18.55
N ALA A 292 -10.55 -9.83 -19.28
CA ALA A 292 -11.52 -8.89 -18.70
C ALA A 292 -12.46 -9.59 -17.70
N VAL A 293 -12.97 -10.77 -18.07
CA VAL A 293 -13.85 -11.58 -17.22
C VAL A 293 -13.09 -12.06 -15.98
N ASP A 294 -11.89 -12.61 -16.13
CA ASP A 294 -11.10 -13.12 -15.01
C ASP A 294 -10.67 -11.99 -14.04
N LEU A 295 -10.32 -10.81 -14.55
CA LEU A 295 -10.06 -9.62 -13.72
C LEU A 295 -11.28 -9.27 -12.87
N PHE A 296 -12.46 -9.24 -13.48
CA PHE A 296 -13.68 -8.86 -12.79
C PHE A 296 -14.11 -9.90 -11.75
N LEU A 297 -14.22 -11.16 -12.14
CA LEU A 297 -14.60 -12.24 -11.23
C LEU A 297 -13.57 -12.43 -10.11
N GLY A 298 -12.28 -12.25 -10.40
CA GLY A 298 -11.23 -12.24 -9.38
C GLY A 298 -11.41 -11.14 -8.35
N SER A 299 -11.81 -9.94 -8.78
CA SER A 299 -12.11 -8.84 -7.86
C SER A 299 -13.33 -9.12 -6.97
N LEU A 300 -14.39 -9.73 -7.51
CA LEU A 300 -15.58 -10.13 -6.75
C LEU A 300 -15.27 -11.23 -5.73
N ARG A 301 -14.49 -12.25 -6.12
CA ARG A 301 -14.00 -13.31 -5.20
C ARG A 301 -13.26 -12.70 -4.02
N ALA A 302 -12.33 -11.77 -4.30
CA ALA A 302 -11.54 -11.12 -3.26
C ALA A 302 -12.41 -10.30 -2.30
N ASP A 303 -13.39 -9.55 -2.82
CA ASP A 303 -14.36 -8.80 -2.02
C ASP A 303 -15.18 -9.70 -1.09
N ALA A 304 -15.62 -10.87 -1.58
CA ALA A 304 -16.39 -11.83 -0.81
C ALA A 304 -15.56 -12.49 0.31
N THR A 305 -14.30 -12.81 0.05
CA THR A 305 -13.41 -13.43 1.04
C THR A 305 -12.91 -12.45 2.12
N ASN A 306 -12.88 -11.15 1.81
CA ASN A 306 -12.32 -10.15 2.73
C ASN A 306 -13.33 -9.73 3.81
N PRO A 307 -12.92 -9.64 5.09
CA PRO A 307 -13.75 -9.15 6.19
C PRO A 307 -14.29 -7.72 5.92
N PRO A 308 -15.51 -7.38 6.41
CA PRO A 308 -16.14 -6.09 6.12
C PRO A 308 -15.35 -4.85 6.56
N HIS A 309 -14.46 -5.01 7.56
CA HIS A 309 -13.66 -3.95 8.17
C HIS A 309 -12.28 -3.75 7.52
N LEU A 310 -11.92 -4.54 6.50
CA LEU A 310 -10.68 -4.35 5.76
C LEU A 310 -10.86 -3.30 4.65
N ALA A 311 -9.92 -2.35 4.58
CA ALA A 311 -9.92 -1.23 3.60
C ALA A 311 -9.71 -1.65 2.12
N MET A 312 -9.62 -2.95 1.82
CA MET A 312 -9.33 -3.49 0.48
C MET A 312 -10.57 -4.07 -0.21
N ARG A 313 -11.75 -3.46 0.00
CA ARG A 313 -12.98 -3.82 -0.72
C ARG A 313 -13.28 -2.82 -1.84
N THR A 314 -13.76 -3.30 -2.98
CA THR A 314 -14.24 -2.40 -4.03
C THR A 314 -15.52 -1.70 -3.57
N THR A 315 -15.62 -0.39 -3.84
CA THR A 315 -16.84 0.36 -3.55
C THR A 315 -17.93 0.01 -4.57
N LYS A 316 -19.21 0.22 -4.22
CA LYS A 316 -20.36 0.01 -5.14
C LYS A 316 -20.10 0.68 -6.49
N VAL A 317 -19.65 1.94 -6.47
CA VAL A 317 -19.33 2.73 -7.67
C VAL A 317 -18.27 2.04 -8.54
N VAL A 318 -17.13 1.65 -7.94
CA VAL A 318 -16.02 1.03 -8.69
C VAL A 318 -16.44 -0.30 -9.30
N ARG A 319 -17.25 -1.08 -8.58
CA ARG A 319 -17.76 -2.37 -9.04
C ARG A 319 -18.72 -2.22 -10.21
N THR A 320 -19.66 -1.28 -10.13
CA THR A 320 -20.61 -0.99 -11.21
C THR A 320 -19.90 -0.49 -12.47
N GLU A 321 -18.90 0.38 -12.34
CA GLU A 321 -18.09 0.82 -13.47
C GLU A 321 -17.32 -0.35 -14.13
N ALA A 322 -16.66 -1.18 -13.32
CA ALA A 322 -15.93 -2.35 -13.79
C ALA A 322 -16.85 -3.35 -14.51
N PHE A 323 -18.05 -3.58 -13.97
CA PHE A 323 -19.07 -4.42 -14.59
C PHE A 323 -19.49 -3.87 -15.97
N HIS A 324 -19.75 -2.56 -16.07
CA HIS A 324 -20.09 -1.94 -17.35
C HIS A 324 -18.99 -2.13 -18.40
N ASP A 325 -17.72 -1.99 -17.99
CA ASP A 325 -16.59 -2.16 -18.88
C ASP A 325 -16.43 -3.63 -19.34
N VAL A 326 -16.62 -4.61 -18.45
CA VAL A 326 -16.49 -6.04 -18.78
C VAL A 326 -17.62 -6.49 -19.71
N VAL A 327 -18.87 -6.15 -19.39
CA VAL A 327 -20.03 -6.46 -20.22
C VAL A 327 -19.85 -5.84 -21.62
N ARG A 328 -19.32 -4.62 -21.69
CA ARG A 328 -18.96 -3.97 -22.95
C ARG A 328 -17.91 -4.75 -23.73
N VAL A 329 -16.84 -5.23 -23.09
CA VAL A 329 -15.81 -6.04 -23.75
C VAL A 329 -16.40 -7.33 -24.30
N CYS A 330 -17.18 -8.06 -23.48
CA CYS A 330 -17.83 -9.31 -23.91
C CYS A 330 -18.74 -9.08 -25.12
N ALA A 331 -19.57 -8.04 -25.10
CA ALA A 331 -20.44 -7.69 -26.22
C ALA A 331 -19.66 -7.33 -27.48
N LYS A 332 -18.62 -6.49 -27.38
CA LYS A 332 -17.77 -6.11 -28.52
C LYS A 332 -17.06 -7.30 -29.16
N MET A 333 -16.66 -8.29 -28.35
CA MET A 333 -16.01 -9.52 -28.80
C MET A 333 -16.97 -10.64 -29.17
N ARG A 334 -18.29 -10.40 -29.07
CA ARG A 334 -19.38 -11.36 -29.39
C ARG A 334 -19.39 -12.59 -28.48
N GLN A 335 -18.95 -12.42 -27.24
CA GLN A 335 -18.90 -13.48 -26.22
C GLN A 335 -20.09 -13.34 -25.28
N TYR A 336 -21.27 -13.70 -25.80
CA TYR A 336 -22.54 -13.52 -25.09
C TYR A 336 -22.69 -14.47 -23.90
N ASP A 337 -22.14 -15.68 -23.98
CA ASP A 337 -22.14 -16.62 -22.85
C ASP A 337 -21.33 -16.08 -21.67
N ALA A 338 -20.15 -15.52 -21.95
CA ALA A 338 -19.30 -14.89 -20.94
C ALA A 338 -19.97 -13.64 -20.35
N MET A 339 -20.71 -12.87 -21.16
CA MET A 339 -21.53 -11.75 -20.69
C MET A 339 -22.59 -12.22 -19.68
N SER A 340 -23.33 -13.28 -20.01
CA SER A 340 -24.34 -13.87 -19.12
C SER A 340 -23.73 -14.42 -17.82
N GLN A 341 -22.55 -15.05 -17.90
CA GLN A 341 -21.83 -15.52 -16.70
C GLN A 341 -21.45 -14.37 -15.77
N VAL A 342 -21.00 -13.24 -16.31
CA VAL A 342 -20.64 -12.05 -15.52
C VAL A 342 -21.86 -11.46 -14.82
N VAL A 343 -23.01 -11.38 -15.51
CA VAL A 343 -24.28 -10.93 -14.92
C VAL A 343 -24.72 -11.88 -13.81
N HIS A 344 -24.71 -13.19 -14.09
CA HIS A 344 -25.07 -14.21 -13.11
C HIS A 344 -24.17 -14.14 -11.87
N ALA A 345 -22.86 -14.01 -12.05
CA ALA A 345 -21.93 -13.88 -10.93
C ALA A 345 -22.28 -12.65 -10.08
N MET A 346 -22.52 -11.49 -10.70
CA MET A 346 -22.79 -10.27 -9.97
C MET A 346 -24.09 -10.32 -9.17
N VAL A 347 -25.17 -10.83 -9.78
CA VAL A 347 -26.51 -10.88 -9.17
C VAL A 347 -26.65 -12.06 -8.21
N VAL A 348 -26.35 -13.28 -8.67
CA VAL A 348 -26.65 -14.52 -7.94
C VAL A 348 -25.51 -14.92 -7.00
N ALA A 349 -24.27 -14.94 -7.50
CA ALA A 349 -23.15 -15.46 -6.72
C ALA A 349 -22.67 -14.50 -5.62
N TYR A 350 -22.79 -13.19 -5.85
CA TYR A 350 -22.29 -12.16 -4.93
C TYR A 350 -23.37 -11.19 -4.40
N GLY A 351 -24.62 -11.28 -4.88
CA GLY A 351 -25.74 -10.50 -4.35
C GLY A 351 -25.59 -8.99 -4.57
N HIS A 352 -25.15 -8.56 -5.75
CA HIS A 352 -24.99 -7.15 -6.08
C HIS A 352 -26.04 -6.68 -7.09
N GLU A 353 -26.57 -5.49 -6.86
CA GLU A 353 -27.51 -4.82 -7.78
C GLU A 353 -26.86 -4.57 -9.14
N VAL A 354 -27.62 -4.85 -10.20
CA VAL A 354 -27.25 -4.57 -11.59
C VAL A 354 -28.32 -3.67 -12.20
N TYR A 355 -27.92 -2.46 -12.61
CA TYR A 355 -28.87 -1.54 -13.23
C TYR A 355 -29.08 -1.85 -14.72
N PRO A 356 -30.35 -1.97 -15.19
CA PRO A 356 -30.66 -2.21 -16.61
C PRO A 356 -30.13 -1.16 -17.59
N THR A 357 -29.74 0.01 -17.09
CA THR A 357 -29.23 1.15 -17.87
C THR A 357 -28.00 0.80 -18.70
N VAL A 358 -27.17 -0.16 -18.25
CA VAL A 358 -26.00 -0.62 -19.01
C VAL A 358 -26.42 -1.19 -20.37
N PHE A 359 -27.43 -2.04 -20.40
CA PHE A 359 -27.90 -2.72 -21.61
C PHE A 359 -28.61 -1.76 -22.56
N LYS A 360 -29.39 -0.81 -22.01
CA LYS A 360 -29.98 0.28 -22.78
C LYS A 360 -28.88 1.10 -23.49
N SER A 361 -27.82 1.45 -22.76
CA SER A 361 -26.71 2.22 -23.34
C SER A 361 -26.00 1.47 -24.48
N MET A 362 -25.89 0.15 -24.39
CA MET A 362 -25.25 -0.69 -25.40
C MET A 362 -26.08 -0.84 -26.68
N TRP A 363 -27.40 -0.88 -26.55
CA TRP A 363 -28.31 -1.00 -27.69
C TRP A 363 -28.42 0.30 -28.52
N PHE A 364 -28.44 1.46 -27.85
CA PHE A 364 -28.76 2.75 -28.49
C PHE A 364 -27.55 3.61 -28.92
N ASP A 365 -26.30 3.18 -28.70
CA ASP A 365 -25.09 3.93 -29.14
C ASP A 365 -24.16 3.10 -30.07
N PRO A 366 -24.55 2.84 -31.32
CA PRO A 366 -23.80 1.96 -32.23
C PRO A 366 -22.36 2.43 -32.51
N VAL A 367 -22.08 3.74 -32.40
CA VAL A 367 -20.78 4.34 -32.73
C VAL A 367 -19.75 4.10 -31.60
N ARG A 368 -20.19 4.00 -30.33
CA ARG A 368 -19.32 3.59 -29.21
C ARG A 368 -19.14 2.07 -29.11
N TYR A 369 -20.07 1.30 -29.65
CA TYR A 369 -20.15 -0.17 -29.51
C TYR A 369 -19.90 -0.93 -30.81
N SER A 370 -19.06 -0.39 -31.70
CA SER A 370 -18.58 -1.10 -32.89
C SER A 370 -18.00 -2.47 -32.51
N PHE A 371 -18.58 -3.53 -33.09
CA PHE A 371 -18.09 -4.90 -32.91
C PHE A 371 -16.67 -5.02 -33.47
N HIS A 372 -15.82 -5.75 -32.77
CA HIS A 372 -14.45 -5.97 -33.22
C HIS A 372 -14.44 -6.89 -34.45
N GLY A 373 -13.62 -6.57 -35.46
CA GLY A 373 -13.41 -7.46 -36.62
C GLY A 373 -14.55 -7.54 -37.64
N LEU A 374 -15.29 -6.45 -37.89
CA LEU A 374 -16.36 -6.38 -38.90
C LEU A 374 -15.87 -6.24 -40.36
N ASN A 375 -14.56 -6.35 -40.61
CA ASN A 375 -14.01 -6.23 -41.96
C ASN A 375 -14.48 -7.41 -42.84
N GLY A 376 -15.22 -7.11 -43.92
CA GLY A 376 -15.70 -8.10 -44.88
C GLY A 376 -17.02 -8.81 -44.54
N VAL A 377 -17.75 -8.35 -43.52
CA VAL A 377 -19.04 -8.94 -43.11
C VAL A 377 -20.17 -8.44 -44.01
N THR A 378 -20.94 -9.36 -44.61
CA THR A 378 -22.12 -9.07 -45.44
C THR A 378 -23.28 -8.53 -44.60
N ASP A 379 -24.23 -7.81 -45.23
CA ASP A 379 -25.36 -7.22 -44.50
C ASP A 379 -26.27 -8.27 -43.84
N LYS A 380 -26.39 -9.46 -44.42
CA LYS A 380 -27.10 -10.59 -43.82
C LYS A 380 -26.43 -11.04 -42.51
N ASN A 381 -25.11 -11.20 -42.51
CA ASN A 381 -24.35 -11.57 -41.31
C ASN A 381 -24.40 -10.48 -40.23
N ARG A 382 -24.61 -9.21 -40.60
CA ARG A 382 -24.84 -8.12 -39.63
C ARG A 382 -26.22 -8.21 -38.97
N SER A 383 -27.25 -8.58 -39.72
CA SER A 383 -28.60 -8.80 -39.17
C SER A 383 -28.59 -9.96 -38.15
N ASP A 384 -28.04 -11.10 -38.54
CA ASP A 384 -27.98 -12.29 -37.67
C ASP A 384 -27.17 -12.01 -36.38
N LEU A 385 -26.13 -11.17 -36.49
CA LEU A 385 -25.33 -10.70 -35.35
C LEU A 385 -26.15 -9.82 -34.39
N LEU A 386 -26.94 -8.88 -34.92
CA LEU A 386 -27.79 -8.01 -34.12
C LEU A 386 -28.89 -8.79 -33.42
N ASP A 387 -29.48 -9.78 -34.10
CA ASP A 387 -30.50 -10.66 -33.52
C ASP A 387 -29.93 -11.48 -32.35
N SER A 388 -28.73 -12.05 -32.53
CA SER A 388 -28.02 -12.78 -31.48
C SER A 388 -27.67 -11.88 -30.29
N PHE A 389 -27.23 -10.65 -30.56
CA PHE A 389 -26.94 -9.67 -29.53
C PHE A 389 -28.19 -9.22 -28.76
N ALA A 390 -29.31 -8.99 -29.47
CA ALA A 390 -30.60 -8.65 -28.88
C ALA A 390 -31.09 -9.75 -27.94
N ALA A 391 -31.03 -11.00 -28.39
CA ALA A 391 -31.42 -12.17 -27.60
C ALA A 391 -30.59 -12.27 -26.31
N ALA A 392 -29.28 -12.03 -26.39
CA ALA A 392 -28.39 -12.04 -25.22
C ALA A 392 -28.72 -10.92 -24.22
N ILE A 393 -29.03 -9.71 -24.70
CA ILE A 393 -29.47 -8.60 -23.85
C ILE A 393 -30.79 -8.94 -23.14
N VAL A 394 -31.77 -9.46 -23.89
CA VAL A 394 -33.07 -9.85 -23.32
C VAL A 394 -32.89 -10.90 -22.24
N SER A 395 -32.08 -11.92 -22.50
CA SER A 395 -31.76 -12.95 -21.49
C SER A 395 -31.14 -12.33 -20.24
N CYS A 396 -30.15 -11.44 -20.37
CA CYS A 396 -29.53 -10.78 -19.23
C CYS A 396 -30.52 -9.93 -18.42
N LEU A 397 -31.42 -9.20 -19.10
CA LEU A 397 -32.44 -8.39 -18.44
C LEU A 397 -33.45 -9.24 -17.68
N GLN A 398 -33.93 -10.34 -18.27
CA GLN A 398 -34.80 -11.30 -17.60
C GLN A 398 -34.13 -11.90 -16.35
N TYR A 399 -32.83 -12.19 -16.43
CA TYR A 399 -32.05 -12.64 -15.28
C TYR A 399 -32.01 -11.59 -14.16
N VAL A 400 -31.77 -10.32 -14.48
CA VAL A 400 -31.76 -9.23 -13.48
C VAL A 400 -33.14 -9.08 -12.82
N GLU A 401 -34.21 -9.05 -13.61
CA GLU A 401 -35.60 -8.90 -13.14
C GLU A 401 -36.03 -10.06 -12.23
N TYR A 402 -35.62 -11.30 -12.55
CA TYR A 402 -35.99 -12.48 -11.75
C TYR A 402 -35.36 -12.48 -10.35
N PHE A 403 -34.11 -12.01 -10.23
CA PHE A 403 -33.35 -12.07 -8.97
C PHE A 403 -33.34 -10.76 -8.18
N ASP A 404 -33.80 -9.65 -8.78
CA ASP A 404 -34.00 -8.36 -8.11
C ASP A 404 -35.36 -7.75 -8.49
N PRO A 405 -36.48 -8.29 -7.95
CA PRO A 405 -37.83 -7.88 -8.34
C PRO A 405 -38.23 -6.48 -7.84
N LEU A 406 -37.34 -5.76 -7.15
CA LEU A 406 -37.59 -4.43 -6.56
C LEU A 406 -36.81 -3.29 -7.26
N SER A 407 -36.02 -3.59 -8.31
CA SER A 407 -35.22 -2.60 -9.07
C SER A 407 -35.99 -1.87 -10.17
#